data_AF-A0A8I1KG08-F1
#
_entry.id   AF-A0A8I1KG08-F1
#
_cell.length_a   1.000
_cell.length_b   1.000
_cell.length_c   1.000
_cell.angle_alpha   90.00
_cell.angle_beta   90.00
_cell.angle_gamma   90.00
#
_symmetry.space_group_name_H-M   'P 1'
#
loop_
_entity.id
_entity.type
_entity.pdbx_description
1 polymer ?
#
loop_
_entity_poly.entity_id
_entity_poly.type
_entity_poly.pdbx_seq_one_letter_code
_entity_poly.pdbx_strand_id
1 'polypeptide(L)'
;MSEETRSPKQLSALYEQLKRQVADSEYESAADTLPKILSFLEQLPDGWTESREWVTVVAEVDSYLNEVQPELEKVLEETSAAITKIGKSKKGVRAYTK
;
A
#
# COMPACT_ATOMS: atom_id res chain seq x y z
N MET A 1 -25.18 -3.84 -15.27
CA MET A 1 -23.97 -4.02 -14.46
C MET A 1 -22.83 -3.51 -15.32
N SER A 2 -22.26 -2.36 -15.00
CA SER A 2 -21.12 -1.85 -15.77
C SER A 2 -19.95 -2.79 -15.51
N GLU A 3 -19.56 -3.59 -16.50
CA GLU A 3 -18.24 -4.20 -16.53
C GLU A 3 -17.24 -3.03 -16.55
N GLU A 4 -16.77 -2.61 -15.37
CA GLU A 4 -15.52 -1.87 -15.28
C GLU A 4 -14.49 -2.78 -15.94
N THR A 5 -14.15 -2.43 -17.18
CA THR A 5 -13.30 -3.24 -18.06
C THR A 5 -11.90 -3.17 -17.48
N ARG A 6 -11.61 -4.10 -16.56
CA ARG A 6 -10.30 -4.26 -15.95
C ARG A 6 -9.28 -4.37 -17.07
N SER A 7 -8.44 -3.36 -17.15
CA SER A 7 -7.41 -3.25 -18.18
C SER A 7 -6.02 -3.14 -17.54
N PRO A 8 -4.97 -3.59 -18.24
CA PRO A 8 -3.61 -3.47 -17.72
C PRO A 8 -3.22 -1.99 -17.51
N LYS A 9 -3.81 -1.06 -18.27
CA LYS A 9 -3.63 0.39 -18.10
C LYS A 9 -4.16 0.90 -16.77
N GLN A 10 -5.28 0.38 -16.28
CA GLN A 10 -5.82 0.77 -14.97
C GLN A 10 -4.91 0.27 -13.84
N LEU A 11 -4.42 -0.96 -13.93
CA LEU A 11 -3.45 -1.48 -12.97
C LEU A 11 -2.16 -0.66 -13.00
N SER A 12 -1.65 -0.31 -14.18
CA SER A 12 -0.50 0.58 -14.34
C SER A 12 -0.72 1.97 -13.73
N ALA A 13 -1.91 2.56 -13.89
CA ALA A 13 -2.23 3.86 -13.30
C ALA A 13 -2.28 3.79 -11.76
N LEU A 14 -2.90 2.75 -11.20
CA LEU A 14 -2.92 2.53 -9.75
C LEU A 14 -1.51 2.30 -9.20
N TYR A 15 -0.70 1.53 -9.93
CA TYR A 15 0.70 1.28 -9.63
C TYR A 15 1.52 2.58 -9.54
N GLU A 16 1.45 3.43 -10.57
CA GLU A 16 2.15 4.72 -10.60
C GLU A 16 1.65 5.65 -9.48
N GLN A 17 0.35 5.63 -9.18
CA GLN A 17 -0.22 6.38 -8.07
C GLN A 17 0.35 5.92 -6.72
N LEU A 18 0.39 4.61 -6.46
CA LEU A 18 0.98 4.06 -5.24
C LEU A 18 2.45 4.44 -5.13
N LYS A 19 3.19 4.33 -6.24
CA LYS A 19 4.60 4.70 -6.33
C LYS A 19 4.85 6.13 -5.84
N ARG A 20 4.05 7.05 -6.37
CA ARG A 20 4.12 8.46 -6.01
C ARG A 20 3.74 8.70 -4.54
N GLN A 21 2.67 8.08 -4.06
CA GLN A 21 2.22 8.25 -2.68
C GLN A 21 3.27 7.76 -1.66
N VAL A 22 3.93 6.63 -1.94
CA VAL A 22 5.02 6.14 -1.09
C VAL A 22 6.22 7.10 -1.15
N ALA A 23 6.62 7.55 -2.35
CA ALA A 23 7.72 8.52 -2.51
C ALA A 23 7.45 9.87 -1.82
N ASP A 24 6.19 10.34 -1.84
CA ASP A 24 5.75 11.57 -1.19
C ASP A 24 5.43 11.36 0.32
N SER A 25 5.66 10.15 0.86
CA SER A 25 5.33 9.77 2.25
C SER A 25 3.85 9.95 2.62
N GLU A 26 2.95 9.93 1.63
CA GLU A 26 1.50 9.99 1.81
C GLU A 26 0.94 8.60 2.17
N TYR A 27 1.37 8.05 3.30
CA TYR A 27 1.07 6.67 3.70
C TYR A 27 -0.43 6.39 3.92
N GLU A 28 -1.22 7.39 4.35
CA GLU A 28 -2.68 7.26 4.43
C GLU A 28 -3.30 7.06 3.04
N SER A 29 -2.88 7.86 2.05
CA SER A 29 -3.34 7.74 0.66
C SER A 29 -2.86 6.44 0.00
N ALA A 30 -1.65 5.98 0.35
CA ALA A 30 -1.12 4.69 -0.08
C ALA A 30 -1.93 3.52 0.51
N ALA A 31 -2.36 3.62 1.77
CA ALA A 31 -3.19 2.63 2.45
C ALA A 31 -4.59 2.49 1.81
N ASP A 32 -5.10 3.52 1.14
CA ASP A 32 -6.34 3.46 0.33
C ASP A 32 -6.13 2.88 -1.08
N THR A 33 -4.92 3.00 -1.63
CA THR A 33 -4.60 2.59 -3.01
C THR A 33 -4.16 1.13 -3.07
N LEU A 34 -3.41 0.65 -2.06
CA LEU A 34 -2.96 -0.73 -1.93
C LEU A 34 -4.11 -1.77 -2.04
N PRO A 35 -5.24 -1.65 -1.29
CA PRO A 35 -6.34 -2.60 -1.38
C PRO A 35 -6.95 -2.69 -2.78
N LYS A 36 -6.96 -1.57 -3.54
CA LYS A 36 -7.50 -1.53 -4.90
C LYS A 36 -6.61 -2.30 -5.85
N ILE A 37 -5.29 -2.17 -5.71
CA ILE A 37 -4.30 -2.93 -6.49
C ILE A 37 -4.42 -4.42 -6.16
N LEU A 38 -4.45 -4.78 -4.88
CA LEU A 38 -4.59 -6.19 -4.45
C LEU A 38 -5.88 -6.81 -4.99
N SER A 39 -7.01 -6.11 -4.88
CA SER A 39 -8.28 -6.58 -5.44
C SER A 39 -8.22 -6.76 -6.96
N PHE A 40 -7.44 -5.94 -7.66
CA PHE A 40 -7.21 -6.07 -9.09
C PHE A 40 -6.38 -7.30 -9.44
N LEU A 41 -5.36 -7.61 -8.63
CA LEU A 41 -4.50 -8.79 -8.79
C LEU A 41 -5.24 -10.10 -8.44
N GLU A 42 -6.13 -10.07 -7.44
CA GLU A 42 -6.97 -11.22 -7.09
C GLU A 42 -8.01 -11.56 -8.16
N GLN A 43 -8.35 -10.60 -9.01
CA GLN A 43 -9.42 -10.72 -10.00
C GLN A 43 -8.94 -10.36 -11.42
N LEU A 44 -7.75 -10.85 -11.76
CA LEU A 44 -7.21 -10.77 -13.12
C LEU A 44 -8.11 -11.54 -14.10
N PRO A 45 -8.23 -11.08 -15.36
CA PRO A 45 -9.05 -11.75 -16.37
C PRO A 45 -8.45 -13.12 -16.75
N ASP A 46 -9.32 -14.05 -17.16
CA ASP A 46 -8.87 -15.32 -17.74
C ASP A 46 -7.95 -15.09 -18.94
N GLY A 47 -6.86 -15.85 -19.01
CA GLY A 47 -5.85 -15.71 -20.07
C GLY A 47 -4.95 -14.48 -19.94
N TRP A 48 -4.93 -13.78 -18.79
CA TRP A 48 -4.02 -12.63 -18.59
C TRP A 48 -2.54 -12.98 -18.83
N THR A 49 -2.14 -14.22 -18.61
CA THR A 49 -0.78 -14.73 -18.87
C THR A 49 -0.42 -14.81 -20.35
N GLU A 50 -1.42 -14.83 -21.24
CA GLU A 50 -1.24 -14.85 -22.69
C GLU A 50 -1.00 -13.43 -23.24
N SER A 51 -1.35 -12.40 -22.48
CA SER A 51 -1.11 -11.00 -22.82
C SER A 51 0.19 -10.50 -22.21
N ARG A 52 1.14 -10.15 -23.08
CA ARG A 52 2.42 -9.58 -22.67
C ARG A 52 2.26 -8.30 -21.83
N GLU A 53 1.27 -7.47 -22.14
CA GLU A 53 0.99 -6.24 -21.38
C GLU A 53 0.57 -6.56 -19.94
N TRP A 54 -0.32 -7.53 -19.77
CA TRP A 54 -0.76 -7.98 -18.45
C TRP A 54 0.38 -8.60 -17.65
N VAL A 55 1.16 -9.51 -18.26
CA VAL A 55 2.31 -10.13 -17.61
C VAL A 55 3.33 -9.08 -17.17
N THR A 56 3.60 -8.09 -18.00
CA THR A 56 4.56 -7.02 -17.69
C THR A 56 4.07 -6.20 -16.50
N VAL A 57 2.84 -5.67 -16.56
CA VAL A 57 2.36 -4.77 -15.51
C VAL A 57 2.18 -5.51 -14.17
N VAL A 58 1.71 -6.77 -14.19
CA VAL A 58 1.56 -7.57 -12.97
C VAL A 58 2.91 -7.84 -12.34
N ALA A 59 3.94 -8.17 -13.14
CA ALA A 59 5.29 -8.38 -12.63
C ALA A 59 5.91 -7.11 -12.05
N GLU A 60 5.70 -5.95 -12.68
CA GLU A 60 6.17 -4.65 -12.18
C GLU A 60 5.50 -4.28 -10.85
N VAL A 61 4.19 -4.49 -10.75
CA VAL A 61 3.43 -4.26 -9.51
C VAL A 61 3.92 -5.18 -8.41
N ASP A 62 4.02 -6.49 -8.68
CA ASP A 62 4.45 -7.49 -7.71
C ASP A 62 5.87 -7.21 -7.19
N SER A 63 6.81 -6.90 -8.10
CA SER A 63 8.18 -6.53 -7.74
C SER A 63 8.23 -5.31 -6.84
N TYR A 64 7.43 -4.28 -7.15
CA TYR A 64 7.41 -3.06 -6.35
C TYR A 64 6.78 -3.26 -4.98
N LEU A 65 5.68 -4.04 -4.89
CA LEU A 65 5.06 -4.36 -3.60
C LEU A 65 6.03 -5.08 -2.68
N ASN A 66 6.83 -6.00 -3.20
CA ASN A 66 7.91 -6.66 -2.45
C ASN A 66 9.02 -5.68 -2.03
N GLU A 67 9.34 -4.68 -2.86
CA GLU A 67 10.36 -3.66 -2.57
C GLU A 67 9.93 -2.69 -1.45
N VAL A 68 8.67 -2.23 -1.48
CA VAL A 68 8.15 -1.24 -0.51
C VAL A 68 7.61 -1.85 0.76
N GLN A 69 7.34 -3.16 0.79
CA GLN A 69 6.91 -3.86 2.00
C GLN A 69 7.78 -3.55 3.24
N PRO A 70 9.12 -3.66 3.21
CA PRO A 70 9.94 -3.34 4.37
C PRO A 70 9.87 -1.87 4.79
N GLU A 71 9.67 -0.95 3.85
CA GLU A 71 9.52 0.48 4.15
C GLU A 71 8.20 0.76 4.86
N LEU A 72 7.10 0.18 4.37
CA LEU A 72 5.79 0.28 4.99
C LEU A 72 5.76 -0.36 6.39
N GLU A 73 6.39 -1.52 6.56
CA GLU A 73 6.53 -2.18 7.87
C GLU A 73 7.31 -1.32 8.87
N LYS A 74 8.39 -0.68 8.41
CA LYS A 74 9.19 0.22 9.23
C LYS A 74 8.40 1.45 9.68
N VAL A 75 7.64 2.08 8.79
CA VAL A 75 6.79 3.24 9.13
C VAL A 75 5.72 2.86 10.16
N LEU A 76 5.13 1.67 10.05
CA LEU A 76 4.18 1.13 11.03
C LEU A 76 4.85 0.90 12.40
N GLU A 77 6.06 0.33 12.41
CA GLU A 77 6.82 0.10 13.64
C GLU A 77 7.17 1.43 14.34
N GLU A 78 7.68 2.41 13.59
CA GLU A 78 8.02 3.75 14.10
C GLU A 78 6.79 4.47 14.67
N THR A 79 5.65 4.37 13.97
CA THR A 79 4.38 4.96 14.42
C THR A 79 3.88 4.28 15.70
N SER A 80 3.93 2.95 15.77
CA SER A 80 3.56 2.17 16.97
C SER A 80 4.47 2.48 18.17
N ALA A 81 5.78 2.63 17.93
CA ALA A 81 6.75 3.04 18.94
C ALA A 81 6.45 4.45 19.46
N ALA A 82 6.13 5.40 18.57
CA ALA A 82 5.75 6.76 18.93
C ALA A 82 4.46 6.79 19.79
N ILE A 83 3.42 6.06 19.39
CA ILE A 83 2.17 5.92 20.15
C ILE A 83 2.44 5.30 21.54
N THR A 84 3.27 4.26 21.61
CA THR A 84 3.64 3.60 22.87
C THR A 84 4.39 4.56 23.80
N LYS A 85 5.29 5.38 23.25
CA LYS A 85 6.03 6.41 24.01
C LYS A 85 5.09 7.48 24.57
N ILE A 86 4.11 7.94 23.79
CA ILE A 86 3.07 8.88 24.24
C ILE A 86 2.22 8.26 25.36
N GLY A 87 1.80 7.00 25.20
CA GLY A 87 1.00 6.27 26.21
C GLY A 87 1.75 6.08 27.54
N LYS A 88 3.06 5.79 27.50
CA LYS A 88 3.91 5.69 28.70
C LYS A 88 4.16 7.05 29.35
N SER A 89 4.38 8.10 28.55
CA SER A 89 4.59 9.45 29.06
C SER A 89 3.36 9.99 29.80
N LYS A 90 2.15 9.71 29.30
CA LYS A 90 0.88 10.10 29.96
C LYS A 90 0.63 9.37 31.29
N LYS A 91 1.11 8.12 31.45
CA LYS A 91 1.08 7.41 32.75
C LYS A 91 2.07 7.99 33.76
N GLY A 92 3.22 8.51 33.32
CA GLY A 92 4.22 9.15 34.19
C GLY A 92 3.77 10.51 34.75
N VAL A 93 3.01 11.29 33.98
CA VAL A 93 2.53 12.63 34.40
C VAL A 93 1.51 12.55 35.56
N ARG A 94 0.72 11.47 35.65
CA ARG A 94 -0.24 11.28 36.76
C ARG A 94 0.42 10.95 38.10
N ALA A 95 1.71 10.60 38.13
CA ALA A 95 2.41 10.29 39.37
C ALA A 95 2.91 11.54 40.14
N TYR A 96 2.93 12.71 39.51
CA TYR A 96 3.51 13.94 40.09
C TYR A 96 2.48 15.04 40.42
N THR A 97 1.20 14.85 40.10
CA THR A 97 0.11 15.67 40.64
C THR A 97 -0.45 14.99 41.88
N LYS A 98 0.20 15.19 43.02
CA LYS A 98 -0.36 14.91 44.35
C LYS A 98 -0.17 16.13 45.22
#